data_AF-A0A9N9D8P6-F1
#
_entry.id   AF-A0A9N9D8P6-F1
#
_cell.length_a   1.000
_cell.length_b   1.000
_cell.length_c   1.000
_cell.angle_alpha   90.00
_cell.angle_beta   90.00
_cell.angle_gamma   90.00
#
_symmetry.space_group_name_H-M   'P 1'
#
loop_
_entity.id
_entity.type
_entity.pdbx_description
1 polymer ?
#
loop_
_entity_poly.entity_id
_entity_poly.type
_entity_poly.pdbx_seq_one_letter_code
_entity_poly.pdbx_strand_id
1 'polypeptide(L)'
;MYVPITEDPGWLDFEQQSEKIEADVENLSDDDDEVDKFVHEMFDDLNDLIIKKSKEAENYILSKKPTAPERNSYETDEEYNRARAAHKKKSESFKKFVARGAAFVSRLYELFTEIINFFKELGTWLKAKIRNVSTKIRSFMKTMTEKLSKLYRTLFSFKSTKDD
;
A
#
# COMPACT_ATOMS: atom_id res chain seq x y z
N MET A 1 19.69 -14.43 18.15
CA MET A 1 20.51 -13.33 17.61
C MET A 1 19.54 -12.31 17.05
N TYR A 2 19.40 -11.18 17.75
CA TYR A 2 18.49 -10.09 17.44
C TYR A 2 19.15 -9.27 16.33
N VAL A 3 18.49 -9.10 15.18
CA VAL A 3 18.96 -8.16 14.15
C VAL A 3 18.16 -6.87 14.36
N PRO A 4 18.82 -5.76 14.76
CA PRO A 4 18.13 -4.51 15.01
C PRO A 4 17.58 -3.95 13.69
N ILE A 5 16.38 -3.40 13.76
CA ILE A 5 15.82 -2.52 12.73
C ILE A 5 16.64 -1.24 12.81
N THR A 6 17.72 -1.15 12.04
CA THR A 6 18.46 0.10 11.89
C THR A 6 17.69 0.98 10.92
N GLU A 7 17.36 2.16 11.42
CA GLU A 7 16.82 3.30 10.72
C GLU A 7 17.68 3.64 9.49
N ASP A 8 17.17 3.38 8.29
CA ASP A 8 17.69 3.96 7.05
C ASP A 8 16.46 4.26 6.17
N PRO A 9 16.20 5.52 5.80
CA PRO A 9 14.94 5.89 5.20
C PRO A 9 14.98 5.41 3.76
N GLY A 10 13.97 4.66 3.30
CA GLY A 10 13.88 4.06 1.96
C GLY A 10 13.97 5.01 0.75
N TRP A 11 14.45 6.24 0.94
CA TRP A 11 14.87 7.19 -0.08
C TRP A 11 16.22 6.86 -0.71
N LEU A 12 17.19 6.34 0.05
CA LEU A 12 18.53 5.99 -0.48
C LEU A 12 18.45 4.79 -1.45
N ASP A 13 17.51 3.89 -1.20
CA ASP A 13 17.16 2.76 -2.08
C ASP A 13 16.43 3.24 -3.36
N PHE A 14 15.55 4.23 -3.24
CA PHE A 14 14.83 4.79 -4.38
C PHE A 14 15.74 5.57 -5.35
N GLU A 15 16.65 6.42 -4.85
CA GLU A 15 17.56 7.19 -5.71
C GLU A 15 18.51 6.26 -6.47
N GLN A 16 19.07 5.24 -5.83
CA GLN A 16 19.92 4.24 -6.48
C GLN A 16 19.16 3.38 -7.50
N GLN A 17 17.92 2.98 -7.18
CA GLN A 17 17.06 2.28 -8.14
C GLN A 17 16.69 3.17 -9.33
N SER A 18 16.42 4.45 -9.09
CA SER A 18 16.12 5.43 -10.14
C SER A 18 17.32 5.63 -11.07
N GLU A 19 18.52 5.81 -10.53
CA GLU A 19 19.76 5.95 -11.32
C GLU A 19 20.04 4.70 -12.16
N LYS A 20 19.80 3.51 -11.59
CA LYS A 20 19.96 2.25 -12.33
C LYS A 20 18.94 2.12 -13.47
N ILE A 21 17.67 2.44 -13.20
CA ILE A 21 16.61 2.41 -14.21
C ILE A 21 16.87 3.47 -15.31
N GLU A 22 17.35 4.65 -14.93
CA GLU A 22 17.75 5.68 -15.91
C GLU A 22 18.87 5.17 -16.82
N ALA A 23 19.90 4.52 -16.26
CA ALA A 23 20.96 3.91 -17.06
C ALA A 23 20.46 2.76 -17.94
N ASP A 24 19.56 1.91 -17.44
CA ASP A 24 18.95 0.82 -18.23
C ASP A 24 18.12 1.37 -19.40
N VAL A 25 17.38 2.48 -19.18
CA VAL A 25 16.58 3.17 -20.20
C VAL A 25 17.46 3.91 -21.22
N GLU A 26 18.57 4.54 -20.80
CA GLU A 26 19.52 5.19 -21.71
C GLU A 26 20.22 4.21 -22.65
N ASN A 27 20.28 2.93 -22.28
CA ASN A 27 20.88 1.86 -23.10
C ASN A 27 19.87 1.11 -23.98
N LEU A 28 18.57 1.44 -23.91
CA LEU A 28 17.60 0.92 -24.87
C LEU A 28 17.95 1.42 -26.27
N SER A 29 17.79 0.57 -27.28
CA SER A 29 17.96 1.04 -28.65
C SER A 29 16.85 2.01 -29.03
N ASP A 30 17.07 2.81 -30.09
CA ASP A 30 16.06 3.71 -30.67
C ASP A 30 14.89 2.94 -31.34
N ASP A 31 14.79 1.62 -31.15
CA ASP A 31 13.70 0.77 -31.63
C ASP A 31 12.49 0.89 -30.69
N ASP A 32 11.36 1.37 -31.24
CA ASP A 32 10.11 1.56 -30.51
C ASP A 32 9.65 0.24 -29.82
N ASP A 33 9.99 -0.92 -30.38
CA ASP A 33 9.64 -2.24 -29.83
C ASP A 33 10.36 -2.55 -28.49
N GLU A 34 11.60 -2.08 -28.29
CA GLU A 34 12.33 -2.29 -27.03
C GLU A 34 11.81 -1.40 -25.90
N VAL A 35 11.42 -0.16 -26.23
CA VAL A 35 10.78 0.77 -25.28
C VAL A 35 9.40 0.25 -24.87
N ASP A 36 8.60 -0.23 -25.82
CA ASP A 36 7.29 -0.82 -25.54
C ASP A 36 7.42 -2.05 -24.64
N LYS A 37 8.38 -2.93 -24.94
CA LYS A 37 8.65 -4.11 -24.12
C LYS A 37 9.05 -3.72 -22.68
N PHE A 38 9.93 -2.75 -22.51
CA PHE A 38 10.33 -2.25 -21.19
C PHE A 38 9.13 -1.73 -20.39
N VAL A 39 8.25 -0.94 -21.02
CA VAL A 39 7.03 -0.44 -20.39
C VAL A 39 6.10 -1.59 -19.98
N HIS A 40 5.92 -2.57 -20.86
CA HIS A 40 5.09 -3.75 -20.56
C HIS A 40 5.64 -4.56 -19.37
N GLU A 41 6.93 -4.89 -19.37
CA GLU A 41 7.56 -5.64 -18.28
C GLU A 41 7.45 -4.89 -16.93
N MET A 42 7.69 -3.58 -16.92
CA MET A 42 7.55 -2.76 -15.72
C MET A 42 6.12 -2.80 -15.13
N PHE A 43 5.10 -2.74 -15.99
CA PHE A 43 3.71 -2.79 -15.51
C PHE A 43 3.25 -4.19 -15.14
N ASP A 44 3.76 -5.24 -15.81
CA ASP A 44 3.49 -6.63 -15.44
C ASP A 44 4.04 -6.96 -14.05
N ASP A 45 5.28 -6.56 -13.75
CA ASP A 45 5.89 -6.72 -12.42
C ASP A 45 5.09 -5.98 -11.34
N LEU A 46 4.64 -4.75 -11.63
CA LEU A 46 3.80 -3.97 -10.73
C LEU A 46 2.46 -4.67 -10.46
N ASN A 47 1.81 -5.17 -11.51
CA ASN A 47 0.54 -5.87 -11.41
C ASN A 47 0.67 -7.14 -10.54
N ASP A 48 1.70 -7.94 -10.78
CA ASP A 48 1.96 -9.16 -10.02
C ASP A 48 2.21 -8.86 -8.54
N LEU A 49 3.01 -7.83 -8.25
CA LEU A 49 3.26 -7.38 -6.88
C LEU A 49 1.97 -6.93 -6.19
N ILE A 50 1.16 -6.11 -6.85
CA ILE A 50 -0.12 -5.61 -6.31
C ILE A 50 -1.08 -6.77 -6.04
N ILE A 51 -1.22 -7.71 -6.99
CA ILE A 51 -2.09 -8.89 -6.83
C ILE A 51 -1.65 -9.72 -5.64
N LYS A 52 -0.36 -10.03 -5.54
CA LYS A 52 0.21 -10.82 -4.44
C LYS A 52 -0.03 -10.15 -3.09
N LYS A 53 0.32 -8.87 -2.96
CA LYS A 53 0.17 -8.12 -1.70
C LYS A 53 -1.29 -7.89 -1.32
N SER A 54 -2.18 -7.72 -2.29
CA SER A 54 -3.62 -7.62 -2.04
C SER A 54 -4.17 -8.91 -1.44
N LYS A 55 -3.79 -10.07 -1.97
CA LYS A 55 -4.18 -11.39 -1.43
C LYS A 55 -3.61 -11.64 -0.03
N GLU A 56 -2.36 -11.25 0.22
CA GLU A 56 -1.76 -11.34 1.57
C GLU A 56 -2.56 -10.50 2.59
N ALA A 57 -2.95 -9.27 2.21
CA ALA A 57 -3.73 -8.39 3.07
C ALA A 57 -5.15 -8.93 3.32
N GLU A 58 -5.83 -9.46 2.29
CA GLU A 58 -7.14 -10.11 2.41
C GLU A 58 -7.08 -11.28 3.40
N ASN A 59 -6.14 -12.20 3.19
CA ASN A 59 -5.94 -13.36 4.06
C ASN A 59 -5.67 -12.95 5.51
N TYR A 60 -4.84 -11.92 5.71
CA TYR A 60 -4.59 -11.38 7.05
C TYR A 60 -5.87 -10.85 7.69
N ILE A 61 -6.66 -10.06 6.97
CA ILE A 61 -7.93 -9.52 7.49
C ILE A 61 -8.87 -10.66 7.87
N LEU A 62 -9.05 -11.66 7.00
CA LEU A 62 -9.90 -12.81 7.26
C LEU A 62 -9.42 -13.64 8.46
N SER A 63 -8.11 -13.78 8.66
CA SER A 63 -7.54 -14.47 9.83
C SER A 63 -7.90 -13.83 11.18
N LYS A 64 -8.30 -12.54 11.18
CA LYS A 64 -8.72 -11.82 12.39
C LYS A 64 -10.22 -11.91 12.66
N LYS A 65 -10.99 -12.60 11.80
CA LYS A 65 -12.41 -12.81 11.99
C LYS A 65 -12.66 -13.59 13.29
N PRO A 66 -13.46 -13.06 14.23
CA PRO A 66 -13.78 -13.77 15.47
C PRO A 66 -14.58 -15.04 15.18
N THR A 67 -14.25 -16.12 15.88
CA THR A 67 -15.00 -17.37 15.86
C THR A 67 -16.16 -17.30 16.86
N ALA A 68 -17.35 -17.71 16.44
CA ALA A 68 -18.51 -17.78 17.31
C ALA A 68 -18.27 -18.83 18.42
N PRO A 69 -18.68 -18.57 19.67
CA PRO A 69 -18.58 -19.57 20.72
C PRO A 69 -19.60 -20.70 20.45
N GLU A 70 -19.13 -21.93 20.52
CA GLU A 70 -19.96 -23.13 20.48
C GLU A 70 -20.43 -23.48 21.90
N ARG A 71 -21.68 -23.94 22.01
CA ARG A 71 -22.23 -24.34 23.30
C ARG A 71 -21.74 -25.75 23.65
N ASN A 72 -21.19 -25.94 24.84
CA ASN A 72 -20.80 -27.27 25.33
C ASN A 72 -21.78 -27.80 26.39
N SER A 73 -21.72 -29.11 26.68
CA SER A 73 -22.66 -29.79 27.59
C SER A 73 -22.41 -29.54 29.08
N TYR A 74 -21.30 -28.90 29.43
CA TYR A 74 -20.84 -28.74 30.82
C TYR A 74 -20.89 -27.28 31.31
N GLU A 75 -21.11 -26.32 30.42
CA GLU A 75 -21.21 -24.91 30.77
C GLU A 75 -22.64 -24.52 31.17
N THR A 76 -22.71 -23.56 32.08
CA THR A 76 -23.96 -22.92 32.48
C THR A 76 -24.44 -21.92 31.42
N ASP A 77 -25.73 -21.57 31.46
CA ASP A 77 -26.28 -20.52 30.58
C ASP A 77 -25.58 -19.17 30.79
N GLU A 78 -25.16 -18.85 32.01
CA GLU A 78 -24.43 -17.60 32.29
C GLU A 78 -23.03 -17.58 31.67
N GLU A 79 -22.31 -18.71 31.69
CA GLU A 79 -20.99 -18.82 31.04
C GLU A 79 -21.10 -18.69 29.53
N TYR A 80 -22.05 -19.40 28.91
CA TYR A 80 -22.31 -19.29 27.49
C TYR A 80 -22.72 -17.86 27.08
N ASN A 81 -23.61 -17.22 27.85
CA ASN A 81 -24.05 -15.86 27.58
C ASN A 81 -22.90 -14.83 27.73
N ARG A 82 -22.00 -15.01 28.70
CA ARG A 82 -20.78 -14.20 28.82
C ARG A 82 -19.86 -14.37 27.61
N ALA A 83 -19.63 -15.60 27.15
CA ALA A 83 -18.84 -15.88 25.96
C ALA A 83 -19.45 -15.23 24.70
N ARG A 84 -20.77 -15.30 24.56
CA ARG A 84 -21.51 -14.66 23.46
C ARG A 84 -21.40 -13.13 23.48
N ALA A 85 -21.51 -12.52 24.66
CA ALA A 85 -21.34 -11.08 24.82
C ALA A 85 -19.91 -10.63 24.49
N ALA A 86 -18.89 -11.40 24.90
CA ALA A 86 -17.50 -11.13 24.55
C ALA A 86 -17.25 -11.28 23.04
N HIS A 87 -17.82 -12.31 22.41
CA HIS A 87 -17.77 -12.49 20.96
C HIS A 87 -18.38 -11.29 20.22
N LYS A 88 -19.55 -10.80 20.66
CA LYS A 88 -20.19 -9.62 20.05
C LYS A 88 -19.26 -8.39 20.04
N LYS A 89 -18.58 -8.11 21.16
CA LYS A 89 -17.60 -7.01 21.25
C LYS A 89 -16.42 -7.20 20.30
N LYS A 90 -15.90 -8.43 20.18
CA LYS A 90 -14.85 -8.77 19.21
C LYS A 90 -15.33 -8.59 17.77
N SER A 91 -16.55 -9.01 17.45
CA SER A 91 -17.15 -8.83 16.11
C SER A 91 -17.33 -7.35 15.75
N GLU A 92 -17.75 -6.51 16.69
CA GLU A 92 -17.87 -5.07 16.46
C GLU A 92 -16.51 -4.42 16.19
N SER A 93 -15.48 -4.82 16.95
CA SER A 93 -14.10 -4.37 16.73
C SER A 93 -13.58 -4.82 15.36
N PHE A 94 -13.85 -6.08 14.98
CA PHE A 94 -13.49 -6.61 13.67
C PHE A 94 -14.18 -5.85 12.52
N LYS A 95 -15.47 -5.50 12.65
CA LYS A 95 -16.18 -4.67 11.65
C LYS A 95 -15.51 -3.30 11.47
N LYS A 96 -15.10 -2.64 12.56
CA LYS A 96 -14.36 -1.37 12.50
C LYS A 96 -13.01 -1.54 11.80
N PHE A 97 -12.32 -2.65 12.06
CA PHE A 97 -11.07 -2.98 11.39
C PHE A 97 -11.27 -3.17 9.87
N VAL A 98 -12.27 -3.95 9.45
CA VAL A 98 -12.63 -4.14 8.03
C VAL A 98 -13.00 -2.81 7.36
N ALA A 99 -13.80 -1.97 8.01
CA ALA A 99 -14.19 -0.66 7.47
C ALA A 99 -12.97 0.25 7.23
N ARG A 100 -11.97 0.22 8.12
CA ARG A 100 -10.71 0.94 7.93
C ARG A 100 -9.88 0.36 6.79
N GLY A 101 -9.83 -0.97 6.67
CA GLY A 101 -9.22 -1.65 5.54
C GLY A 101 -9.83 -1.22 4.20
N ALA A 102 -11.17 -1.16 4.13
CA ALA A 102 -11.87 -0.67 2.94
C ALA A 102 -11.52 0.79 2.61
N ALA A 103 -11.52 1.68 3.61
CA ALA A 103 -11.13 3.08 3.43
C ALA A 103 -9.67 3.24 2.94
N PHE A 104 -8.76 2.35 3.36
CA PHE A 104 -7.40 2.31 2.86
C PHE A 104 -7.33 1.90 1.39
N VAL A 105 -8.05 0.85 0.99
CA VAL A 105 -8.13 0.42 -0.41
C VAL A 105 -8.68 1.55 -1.30
N SER A 106 -9.72 2.26 -0.87
CA SER A 106 -10.23 3.43 -1.61
C SER A 106 -9.17 4.51 -1.81
N ARG A 107 -8.35 4.80 -0.80
CA ARG A 107 -7.27 5.80 -0.94
C ARG A 107 -6.12 5.32 -1.82
N LEU A 108 -5.82 4.03 -1.85
CA LEU A 108 -4.87 3.47 -2.82
C LEU A 108 -5.37 3.69 -4.26
N TYR A 109 -6.66 3.47 -4.51
CA TYR A 109 -7.26 3.74 -5.81
C TYR A 109 -7.14 5.22 -6.22
N GLU A 110 -7.37 6.15 -5.29
CA GLU A 110 -7.16 7.59 -5.51
C GLU A 110 -5.70 7.88 -5.90
N LEU A 111 -4.72 7.28 -5.21
CA LEU A 111 -3.31 7.44 -5.56
C LEU A 111 -2.98 6.93 -6.96
N PHE A 112 -3.47 5.75 -7.35
CA PHE A 112 -3.27 5.25 -8.71
C PHE A 112 -3.86 6.20 -9.76
N THR A 113 -5.02 6.78 -9.48
CA THR A 113 -5.64 7.77 -10.36
C THR A 113 -4.76 9.01 -10.52
N GLU A 114 -4.16 9.49 -9.43
CA GLU A 114 -3.22 10.62 -9.47
C GLU A 114 -1.94 10.30 -10.24
N ILE A 115 -1.39 9.08 -10.09
CA ILE A 115 -0.23 8.62 -10.86
C ILE A 115 -0.55 8.64 -12.36
N ILE A 116 -1.69 8.07 -12.77
CA ILE A 116 -2.13 8.06 -14.18
C ILE A 116 -2.27 9.48 -14.72
N ASN A 117 -2.89 10.38 -13.95
CA ASN A 117 -3.06 11.77 -14.37
C ASN A 117 -1.72 12.49 -14.52
N PHE A 118 -0.76 12.23 -13.64
CA PHE A 118 0.59 12.77 -13.77
C PHE A 118 1.27 12.33 -15.07
N PHE A 119 1.23 11.04 -15.41
CA PHE A 119 1.83 10.56 -16.66
C PHE A 119 1.17 11.18 -17.90
N LYS A 120 -0.15 11.36 -17.90
CA LYS A 120 -0.87 12.07 -18.97
C LYS A 120 -0.43 13.53 -19.11
N GLU A 121 -0.30 14.23 -18.00
CA GLU A 121 0.19 15.61 -17.97
C GLU A 121 1.63 15.69 -18.47
N LEU A 122 2.49 14.78 -18.03
CA LEU A 122 3.89 14.70 -18.43
C LEU A 122 4.04 14.43 -19.93
N GLY A 123 3.26 13.50 -20.49
CA GLY A 123 3.22 13.24 -21.93
C GLY A 123 2.76 14.44 -22.75
N THR A 124 1.76 15.19 -22.26
CA THR A 124 1.32 16.44 -22.90
C THR A 124 2.41 17.52 -22.82
N TRP A 125 3.13 17.57 -21.70
CA TRP A 125 4.20 18.54 -21.48
C TRP A 125 5.44 18.24 -22.31
N LEU A 126 5.85 16.97 -22.44
CA LEU A 126 6.92 16.53 -23.34
C LEU A 126 6.65 16.98 -24.78
N LYS A 127 5.41 16.84 -25.25
CA LYS A 127 4.99 17.30 -26.59
C LYS A 127 5.03 18.82 -26.73
N ALA A 128 4.85 19.56 -25.64
CA ALA A 128 4.79 21.03 -25.66
C ALA A 128 6.16 21.71 -25.44
N LYS A 129 7.03 21.17 -24.55
CA LYS A 129 8.37 21.69 -24.18
C LYS A 129 9.25 20.58 -23.56
N ILE A 130 10.41 20.29 -24.17
CA ILE A 130 11.40 19.32 -23.64
C ILE A 130 12.14 19.86 -22.39
N ARG A 131 12.22 21.18 -22.22
CA ARG A 131 13.03 21.80 -21.17
C ARG A 131 12.32 21.78 -19.80
N ASN A 132 12.91 21.13 -18.79
CA ASN A 132 12.51 21.03 -17.36
C ASN A 132 11.69 19.79 -16.92
N VAL A 133 11.73 18.69 -17.68
CA VAL A 133 11.05 17.43 -17.31
C VAL A 133 11.51 16.89 -15.95
N SER A 134 12.82 16.89 -15.69
CA SER A 134 13.42 16.39 -14.45
C SER A 134 12.91 17.10 -13.19
N THR A 135 12.71 18.43 -13.25
CA THR A 135 12.15 19.19 -12.12
C THR A 135 10.71 18.80 -11.81
N LYS A 136 9.90 18.50 -12.84
CA LYS A 136 8.51 18.05 -12.66
C LYS A 136 8.45 16.64 -12.06
N ILE A 137 9.29 15.72 -12.52
CA ILE A 137 9.38 14.36 -11.96
C ILE A 137 9.72 14.43 -10.47
N ARG A 138 10.75 15.21 -10.09
CA ARG A 138 11.12 15.39 -8.68
C ARG A 138 9.97 15.97 -7.83
N SER A 139 9.24 16.97 -8.35
CA SER A 139 8.09 17.56 -7.66
C SER A 139 6.94 16.57 -7.45
N PHE A 140 6.68 15.71 -8.45
CA PHE A 140 5.67 14.66 -8.35
C PHE A 140 6.07 13.59 -7.34
N MET A 141 7.32 13.10 -7.39
CA MET A 141 7.83 12.12 -6.43
C MET A 141 7.71 12.64 -4.99
N LYS A 142 8.04 13.91 -4.74
CA LYS A 142 7.84 14.54 -3.44
C LYS A 142 6.35 14.51 -3.02
N THR A 143 5.45 14.87 -3.93
CA THR A 143 4.00 14.87 -3.66
C THR A 143 3.46 13.47 -3.35
N MET A 144 3.91 12.46 -4.12
CA MET A 144 3.56 11.05 -3.91
C MET A 144 4.05 10.56 -2.55
N THR A 145 5.30 10.83 -2.18
CA THR A 145 5.82 10.40 -0.88
C THR A 145 5.12 11.11 0.27
N GLU A 146 4.77 12.38 0.14
CA GLU A 146 3.97 13.09 1.15
C GLU A 146 2.59 12.44 1.33
N LYS A 147 1.94 12.04 0.23
CA LYS A 147 0.63 11.38 0.28
C LYS A 147 0.72 9.96 0.84
N LEU A 148 1.70 9.16 0.41
CA LEU A 148 1.98 7.84 0.98
C LEU A 148 2.30 7.93 2.48
N SER A 149 3.09 8.92 2.88
CA SER A 149 3.41 9.18 4.29
C SER A 149 2.16 9.54 5.10
N LYS A 150 1.27 10.39 4.57
CA LYS A 150 -0.02 10.71 5.21
C LYS A 150 -0.91 9.47 5.34
N LEU A 151 -0.90 8.61 4.32
CA LEU A 151 -1.70 7.40 4.27
C LEU A 151 -1.18 6.36 5.28
N TYR A 152 0.14 6.16 5.36
CA TYR A 152 0.80 5.39 6.41
C TYR A 152 0.48 5.93 7.81
N ARG A 153 0.62 7.24 8.03
CA ARG A 153 0.29 7.87 9.33
C ARG A 153 -1.17 7.65 9.71
N THR A 154 -2.11 7.69 8.78
CA THR A 154 -3.53 7.47 9.09
C THR A 154 -3.83 6.02 9.50
N LEU A 155 -3.07 5.06 8.98
CA LEU A 155 -3.17 3.65 9.37
C LEU A 155 -2.53 3.37 10.73
N PHE A 156 -1.37 3.97 10.99
CA PHE A 156 -0.48 3.62 12.09
C PHE A 156 -0.36 4.69 13.17
N SER A 157 -1.13 5.79 13.10
CA SER A 157 -1.32 6.70 14.24
C SER A 157 -2.16 6.03 15.33
N PHE A 158 -1.63 4.95 15.88
CA PHE A 158 -1.86 4.56 17.25
C PHE A 158 -1.25 5.66 18.10
N LYS A 159 -2.06 6.66 18.43
CA LYS A 159 -1.83 7.32 19.71
C LYS A 159 -2.02 6.20 20.73
N SER A 160 -0.94 5.86 21.43
CA SER A 160 -0.97 5.05 22.63
C SER A 160 -2.09 5.59 23.51
N THR A 161 -3.25 4.92 23.52
CA THR A 161 -4.04 4.89 24.74
C THR A 161 -3.13 4.14 25.70
N LYS A 162 -2.41 4.91 26.51
CA LYS A 162 -1.80 4.42 27.72
C LYS A 162 -2.83 3.50 28.38
N ASP A 163 -2.37 2.31 28.73
CA ASP A 163 -2.96 1.59 29.84
C ASP A 163 -3.12 2.58 31.00
N ASP A 164 -4.36 2.80 31.42
CA ASP A 164 -4.79 3.18 32.77
C ASP A 164 -6.11 2.41 33.03
#